data_AF-A0ABD5PIE3-F1
#
_entry.id   AF-A0ABD5PIE3-F1
#
_cell.length_a   1.000
_cell.length_b   1.000
_cell.length_c   1.000
_cell.angle_alpha   90.00
_cell.angle_beta   90.00
_cell.angle_gamma   90.00
#
_symmetry.space_group_name_H-M   'P 1'
#
loop_
_entity.id
_entity.type
_entity.pdbx_description
1 polymer ?
#
loop_
_entity_poly.entity_id
_entity_poly.type
_entity_poly.pdbx_seq_one_letter_code
_entity_poly.pdbx_strand_id
1 'polypeptide(L)'
;MANSSTSAFMLGIGLGTALVVLGIGAYVLSDFASITALIPALFGVLVAILGVVGRQQPDRKRLAAYGIGLLAVLGVLGSTRGIPDIIALLTGESVDSTIAAVSQGAMIVICLVLIAAVIQFIRETRTTTNP
;
A
#
# COMPACT_ATOMS: atom_id res chain seq x y z
N MET A 1 3.26 -24.27 -11.60
CA MET A 1 2.62 -22.98 -12.03
C MET A 1 1.52 -22.48 -11.08
N ALA A 2 1.20 -23.15 -9.96
CA ALA A 2 0.12 -22.72 -9.04
C ALA A 2 0.54 -21.70 -7.95
N ASN A 3 1.85 -21.45 -7.79
CA ASN A 3 2.35 -20.79 -6.57
C ASN A 3 2.43 -19.26 -6.69
N SER A 4 2.71 -18.69 -7.86
CA SER A 4 3.00 -17.24 -8.01
C SER A 4 1.79 -16.34 -7.80
N SER A 5 0.59 -16.75 -8.26
CA SER A 5 -0.65 -15.99 -8.01
C SER A 5 -0.99 -15.92 -6.52
N THR A 6 -0.73 -16.99 -5.77
CA THR A 6 -0.96 -17.07 -4.33
C THR A 6 -0.01 -16.14 -3.58
N SER A 7 1.25 -16.02 -4.03
CA SER A 7 2.24 -15.11 -3.45
C SER A 7 1.83 -13.65 -3.53
N ALA A 8 1.32 -13.18 -4.68
CA ALA A 8 0.93 -11.78 -4.86
C ALA A 8 -0.21 -11.36 -3.92
N PHE A 9 -1.23 -12.21 -3.74
CA PHE A 9 -2.32 -11.93 -2.81
C PHE A 9 -1.89 -12.05 -1.35
N MET A 10 -1.02 -13.00 -1.01
CA MET A 10 -0.44 -13.09 0.34
C MET A 10 0.41 -11.86 0.68
N LEU A 11 1.19 -11.35 -0.29
CA LEU A 11 1.92 -10.09 -0.15
C LEU A 11 0.96 -8.91 0.05
N GLY A 12 -0.13 -8.84 -0.73
CA GLY A 12 -1.17 -7.82 -0.55
C GLY A 12 -1.77 -7.85 0.86
N ILE A 13 -2.13 -9.04 1.37
CA ILE A 13 -2.64 -9.19 2.74
C ILE A 13 -1.57 -8.78 3.76
N GLY A 14 -0.34 -9.27 3.64
CA GLY A 14 0.73 -8.97 4.59
C GLY A 14 1.09 -7.49 4.64
N LEU A 15 1.31 -6.88 3.47
CA LEU A 15 1.64 -5.45 3.34
C LEU A 15 0.46 -4.55 3.71
N GLY A 16 -0.76 -4.93 3.35
CA GLY A 16 -1.98 -4.23 3.79
C GLY A 16 -2.12 -4.26 5.30
N THR A 17 -1.91 -5.42 5.93
CA THR A 17 -1.92 -5.54 7.41
C THR A 17 -0.81 -4.71 8.05
N ALA A 18 0.40 -4.72 7.49
CA ALA A 18 1.50 -3.90 7.97
C ALA A 18 1.18 -2.40 7.90
N LEU A 19 0.54 -1.93 6.82
CA LEU A 19 0.06 -0.56 6.69
C LEU A 19 -0.97 -0.19 7.77
N VAL A 20 -1.88 -1.11 8.11
CA VAL A 20 -2.84 -0.91 9.22
C VAL A 20 -2.13 -0.72 10.54
N VAL A 21 -1.22 -1.63 10.88
CA VAL A 21 -0.45 -1.57 12.14
C VAL A 21 0.39 -0.29 12.19
N LEU A 22 1.04 0.08 11.09
CA LEU A 22 1.86 1.27 11.00
C LEU A 22 1.04 2.55 11.15
N GLY A 23 -0.10 2.67 10.47
CA GLY A 23 -0.94 3.87 10.57
C GLY A 23 -1.60 4.03 11.94
N ILE A 24 -2.12 2.94 12.52
CA ILE A 24 -2.66 2.97 13.89
C ILE A 24 -1.56 3.27 14.91
N GLY A 25 -0.39 2.63 14.78
CA GLY A 25 0.76 2.87 15.65
C GLY A 25 1.25 4.31 15.60
N ALA A 26 1.39 4.89 14.40
CA ALA A 26 1.78 6.28 14.22
C ALA A 26 0.74 7.26 14.81
N TYR A 27 -0.55 6.95 14.74
CA TYR A 27 -1.59 7.77 15.34
C TYR A 27 -1.57 7.74 16.86
N VAL A 28 -1.39 6.56 17.47
CA VAL A 28 -1.27 6.43 18.92
C VAL A 28 0.02 7.08 19.43
N LEU A 29 1.13 6.92 18.72
CA LEU A 29 2.42 7.49 19.10
C LEU A 29 2.50 9.01 18.91
N SER A 30 1.59 9.59 18.12
CA SER A 30 1.45 11.04 17.97
C SER A 30 0.47 11.66 18.97
N ASP A 31 0.09 10.93 20.03
CA ASP A 31 -0.93 11.38 21.00
C ASP A 31 -2.22 11.84 20.32
N PHE A 32 -2.63 11.15 19.25
CA PHE A 32 -3.83 11.47 18.47
C PHE A 32 -3.79 12.85 17.78
N ALA A 33 -2.62 13.49 17.71
CA ALA A 33 -2.47 14.81 17.10
C ALA A 33 -2.53 14.79 15.58
N SER A 34 -2.21 13.65 14.93
CA SER A 34 -2.02 13.59 13.47
C SER A 34 -2.97 12.59 12.81
N ILE A 35 -4.20 13.05 12.51
CA ILE A 35 -5.24 12.25 11.82
C ILE A 35 -4.77 11.76 10.44
N THR A 36 -3.84 12.47 9.80
CA THR A 36 -3.24 12.08 8.51
C THR A 36 -2.42 10.79 8.61
N ALA A 37 -1.88 10.45 9.78
CA ALA A 37 -1.18 9.18 10.03
C ALA A 37 -2.12 7.95 9.93
N LEU A 38 -3.44 8.16 9.92
CA LEU A 38 -4.44 7.11 9.73
C LEU A 38 -4.69 6.75 8.25
N ILE A 39 -4.26 7.61 7.32
CA ILE A 39 -4.41 7.38 5.87
C ILE A 39 -3.76 6.04 5.43
N PRO A 40 -2.49 5.75 5.83
CA PRO A 40 -1.89 4.44 5.61
C PRO A 40 -2.75 3.28 6.08
N ALA A 41 -3.39 3.40 7.25
CA ALA A 41 -4.22 2.34 7.80
C ALA A 41 -5.49 2.11 6.98
N LEU A 42 -6.15 3.17 6.53
CA LEU A 42 -7.32 3.05 5.65
C LEU A 42 -6.97 2.31 4.35
N PHE A 43 -5.86 2.69 3.70
CA PHE A 43 -5.39 1.99 2.50
C PHE A 43 -4.99 0.55 2.80
N GLY A 44 -4.33 0.31 3.94
CA GLY A 44 -3.96 -1.02 4.40
C GLY A 44 -5.16 -1.96 4.52
N VAL A 45 -6.27 -1.49 5.12
CA VAL A 45 -7.52 -2.25 5.22
C VAL A 45 -8.07 -2.58 3.83
N LEU A 46 -8.16 -1.60 2.93
CA LEU A 46 -8.67 -1.82 1.59
C LEU A 46 -7.83 -2.84 0.81
N VAL A 47 -6.50 -2.71 0.86
CA VAL A 47 -5.56 -3.64 0.21
C VAL A 47 -5.68 -5.05 0.80
N ALA A 48 -5.79 -5.16 2.13
CA ALA A 48 -5.96 -6.46 2.79
C ALA A 48 -7.28 -7.14 2.37
N ILE A 49 -8.39 -6.40 2.32
CA ILE A 49 -9.70 -6.92 1.86
C ILE A 49 -9.58 -7.42 0.42
N LEU A 50 -9.01 -6.61 -0.50
CA LEU A 50 -8.85 -7.02 -1.88
C LEU A 50 -7.90 -8.22 -2.02
N GLY A 51 -6.86 -8.31 -1.19
CA GLY A 51 -5.96 -9.46 -1.12
C GLY A 51 -6.68 -10.74 -0.72
N VAL A 52 -7.55 -10.67 0.29
CA VAL A 52 -8.39 -11.81 0.73
C VAL A 52 -9.39 -12.20 -0.35
N VAL A 53 -10.07 -11.23 -0.98
CA VAL A 53 -11.04 -11.48 -2.06
C VAL A 53 -10.36 -12.14 -3.27
N GLY A 54 -9.19 -11.65 -3.68
CA GLY A 54 -8.41 -12.23 -4.79
C GLY A 54 -7.90 -13.64 -4.47
N ARG A 55 -7.64 -13.95 -3.20
CA ARG A 55 -7.29 -15.31 -2.77
C ARG A 55 -8.50 -16.25 -2.79
N GLN A 56 -9.66 -15.81 -2.31
CA GLN A 56 -10.86 -16.65 -2.19
C GLN A 56 -11.61 -16.86 -3.50
N GLN A 57 -11.58 -15.88 -4.41
CA GLN A 57 -12.35 -15.92 -5.66
C GLN A 57 -11.44 -15.96 -6.90
N PRO A 58 -11.13 -17.15 -7.44
CA PRO A 58 -10.26 -17.29 -8.60
C PRO A 58 -10.75 -16.51 -9.83
N ASP A 59 -12.06 -16.43 -10.04
CA ASP A 59 -12.67 -15.71 -11.17
C ASP A 59 -12.49 -14.18 -11.04
N ARG A 60 -12.35 -13.67 -9.82
CA ARG A 60 -12.15 -12.23 -9.55
C ARG A 60 -10.69 -11.85 -9.30
N LYS A 61 -9.74 -12.78 -9.44
CA LYS A 61 -8.30 -12.52 -9.26
C LYS A 61 -7.81 -11.31 -10.05
N ARG A 62 -8.24 -11.16 -11.30
CA ARG A 62 -7.85 -10.00 -12.14
C ARG A 62 -8.43 -8.70 -11.60
N LEU A 63 -9.72 -8.66 -11.26
CA LEU A 63 -10.36 -7.47 -10.67
C LEU A 63 -9.72 -7.07 -9.34
N ALA A 64 -9.42 -8.04 -8.48
CA ALA A 64 -8.72 -7.80 -7.21
C ALA A 64 -7.32 -7.24 -7.43
N ALA A 65 -6.55 -7.79 -8.37
CA ALA A 65 -5.23 -7.28 -8.71
C ALA A 65 -5.27 -5.84 -9.27
N TYR A 66 -6.22 -5.55 -10.16
CA TYR A 66 -6.41 -4.18 -10.67
C TYR A 66 -6.81 -3.20 -9.56
N GLY A 67 -7.67 -3.62 -8.63
CA GLY A 67 -8.07 -2.81 -7.49
C GLY A 67 -6.90 -2.53 -6.53
N ILE A 68 -6.07 -3.54 -6.24
CA ILE A 68 -4.84 -3.34 -5.43
C ILE A 68 -3.88 -2.38 -6.15
N GLY A 69 -3.70 -2.55 -7.47
CA GLY A 69 -2.86 -1.66 -8.26
C GLY A 69 -3.37 -0.22 -8.27
N LEU A 70 -4.68 -0.03 -8.44
CA LEU A 70 -5.30 1.29 -8.41
C LEU A 70 -5.14 1.94 -7.04
N LEU A 71 -5.41 1.21 -5.95
CA LEU A 71 -5.20 1.70 -4.59
C LEU A 71 -3.74 2.04 -4.32
N ALA A 72 -2.79 1.24 -4.82
CA ALA A 72 -1.38 1.53 -4.64
C ALA A 72 -0.95 2.79 -5.42
N VAL A 73 -1.44 2.99 -6.64
CA VAL A 73 -1.20 4.23 -7.41
C VAL A 73 -1.83 5.43 -6.70
N LEU A 74 -3.07 5.31 -6.24
CA LEU A 74 -3.73 6.35 -5.45
C LEU A 74 -3.02 6.62 -4.12
N GLY A 75 -2.42 5.59 -3.52
CA GLY A 75 -1.66 5.71 -2.28
C GLY A 75 -0.36 6.48 -2.49
N VAL A 76 0.36 6.22 -3.59
CA VAL A 76 1.53 7.03 -4.00
C VAL A 76 1.10 8.47 -4.28
N LEU A 77 0.08 8.67 -5.12
CA LEU A 77 -0.40 10.00 -5.48
C LEU A 77 -0.94 10.77 -4.27
N GLY A 78 -1.67 10.11 -3.37
CA GLY A 78 -2.18 10.70 -2.14
C GLY A 78 -1.07 11.07 -1.16
N SER A 79 0.02 10.29 -1.14
CA SER A 79 1.20 10.58 -0.32
C SER A 79 2.10 11.67 -0.92
N THR A 80 1.91 12.07 -2.19
CA THR A 80 2.70 13.17 -2.77
C THR A 80 2.46 14.51 -2.08
N ARG A 81 1.29 14.69 -1.44
CA ARG A 81 1.02 15.86 -0.57
C ARG A 81 1.95 15.94 0.65
N GLY A 82 2.53 14.81 1.06
CA GLY A 82 3.53 14.72 2.12
C GLY A 82 4.97 14.98 1.71
N ILE A 83 5.24 15.05 0.40
CA ILE A 83 6.60 15.27 -0.12
C ILE A 83 7.23 16.57 0.40
N PRO A 84 6.56 17.73 0.42
CA PRO A 84 7.15 18.95 0.98
C PRO A 84 7.53 18.79 2.46
N ASP A 85 6.70 18.12 3.26
CA ASP A 85 6.96 17.84 4.68
C ASP A 85 8.15 16.88 4.88
N ILE A 86 8.26 15.86 4.02
CA ILE A 86 9.41 14.94 4.01
C ILE A 86 10.69 15.67 3.64
N ILE A 87 10.66 16.56 2.64
CA ILE A 87 11.82 17.35 2.23
C ILE A 87 12.22 18.32 3.34
N ALA A 88 11.26 19.00 3.96
CA ALA A 88 11.50 19.91 5.08
C ALA A 88 12.15 19.19 6.28
N LEU A 89 11.74 17.95 6.59
CA LEU A 89 12.41 17.14 7.61
C LEU A 89 13.86 16.80 7.23
N LEU A 90 14.12 16.49 5.95
CA LEU A 90 15.45 16.15 5.47
C LEU A 90 16.39 17.36 5.42
N THR A 91 15.85 18.56 5.20
CA THR A 91 16.62 19.83 5.24
C THR A 91 16.77 20.40 6.65
N GLY A 92 16.14 19.78 7.67
CA GLY A 92 16.20 20.22 9.06
C GLY A 92 15.27 21.39 9.38
N GLU A 93 14.30 21.68 8.52
CA GLU A 93 13.24 22.64 8.78
C GLU A 93 12.19 22.10 9.77
N SER A 94 11.51 23.01 10.46
CA SER A 94 10.39 22.66 11.33
C SER A 94 9.19 22.21 10.50
N VAL A 95 8.71 21.00 10.77
CA VAL A 95 7.59 20.40 10.04
C VAL A 95 6.44 20.21 11.01
N ASP A 96 5.21 20.52 10.56
CA ASP A 96 4.00 20.49 11.39
C ASP A 96 3.75 19.11 12.04
N SER A 97 4.22 18.02 11.41
CA SER A 97 4.18 16.69 12.02
C SER A 97 5.23 15.75 11.43
N THR A 98 6.34 15.58 12.15
CA THR A 98 7.38 14.59 11.80
C THR A 98 6.81 13.18 11.60
N ILE A 99 5.82 12.82 12.42
CA ILE A 99 5.18 11.50 12.41
C ILE A 99 4.34 11.31 11.15
N ALA A 100 3.66 12.35 10.66
CA ALA A 100 2.88 12.30 9.43
C ALA A 100 3.81 12.03 8.23
N ALA A 101 4.92 12.76 8.12
CA ALA A 101 5.88 12.59 7.05
C ALA A 101 6.52 11.19 7.03
N VAL A 102 6.88 10.64 8.20
CA VAL A 102 7.38 9.25 8.30
C VAL A 102 6.30 8.24 7.86
N SER A 103 5.06 8.45 8.28
CA SER A 103 3.94 7.58 7.89
C SER A 103 3.66 7.62 6.39
N GLN A 104 3.76 8.80 5.76
CA GLN A 104 3.62 8.99 4.32
C GLN A 104 4.80 8.38 3.55
N GLY A 105 6.03 8.51 4.06
CA GLY A 105 7.20 7.85 3.50
C GLY A 105 7.04 6.33 3.49
N ALA A 106 6.62 5.73 4.60
CA ALA A 106 6.34 4.30 4.68
C ALA A 106 5.22 3.88 3.71
N MET A 107 4.16 4.69 3.60
CA MET A 107 3.06 4.45 2.68
C MET A 107 3.51 4.42 1.21
N ILE A 108 4.38 5.35 0.81
CA ILE A 108 4.96 5.37 -0.55
C ILE A 108 5.74 4.09 -0.80
N VAL A 109 6.64 3.70 0.11
CA VAL A 109 7.46 2.49 -0.05
C VAL A 109 6.56 1.25 -0.20
N ILE A 110 5.56 1.09 0.67
CA ILE A 110 4.68 -0.08 0.62
C ILE A 110 3.82 -0.06 -0.65
N CYS A 111 3.32 1.10 -1.08
CA CYS A 111 2.55 1.21 -2.32
C CYS A 111 3.41 0.88 -3.56
N LEU A 112 4.68 1.29 -3.60
CA LEU A 112 5.60 0.90 -4.68
C LEU A 112 5.80 -0.61 -4.74
N VAL A 113 5.96 -1.28 -3.58
CA VAL A 113 6.05 -2.75 -3.52
C VAL A 113 4.76 -3.41 -4.03
N LEU A 114 3.59 -2.89 -3.65
CA LEU A 114 2.30 -3.38 -4.14
C LEU A 114 2.15 -3.20 -5.66
N ILE A 115 2.56 -2.05 -6.21
CA ILE A 115 2.57 -1.81 -7.66
C ILE A 115 3.46 -2.86 -8.35
N ALA A 116 4.68 -3.09 -7.85
CA ALA A 116 5.59 -4.08 -8.41
C ALA A 116 4.98 -5.48 -8.40
N ALA A 117 4.35 -5.88 -7.29
CA ALA A 117 3.66 -7.17 -7.17
C ALA A 117 2.50 -7.31 -8.18
N VAL A 118 1.72 -6.26 -8.38
CA VAL A 118 0.62 -6.25 -9.37
C VAL A 118 1.15 -6.32 -10.81
N ILE A 119 2.23 -5.59 -11.12
CA ILE A 119 2.87 -5.65 -12.45
C ILE A 119 3.39 -7.07 -12.75
N GLN A 120 4.03 -7.71 -11.77
CA GLN A 120 4.48 -9.11 -11.92
C GLN A 120 3.29 -10.05 -12.18
N PHE A 121 2.20 -9.92 -11.41
CA PHE A 121 0.99 -10.71 -11.62
C PHE A 121 0.40 -10.52 -13.03
N ILE A 122 0.36 -9.29 -13.55
CA ILE A 122 -0.13 -8.99 -14.90
C ILE A 122 0.80 -9.58 -15.97
N ARG A 123 2.12 -9.48 -15.80
CA ARG A 123 3.09 -10.06 -16.75
C ARG A 123 2.91 -11.58 -16.84
N GLU A 124 2.75 -12.24 -15.71
CA GLU A 124 2.65 -13.70 -15.65
C GLU A 124 1.30 -14.21 -16.19
N THR A 125 0.22 -13.46 -15.97
CA THR A 125 -1.06 -13.77 -16.62
C THR A 125 -1.07 -13.51 -18.13
N ARG A 126 -0.17 -12.66 -18.65
CA ARG A 126 0.00 -12.46 -20.10
C ARG A 126 0.82 -13.58 -20.75
N THR A 127 1.89 -14.06 -20.10
CA THR A 127 2.73 -15.14 -20.65
C THR A 127 1.97 -16.47 -20.76
N THR A 128 0.99 -16.73 -19.90
CA THR A 128 0.13 -17.93 -19.99
C THR A 128 -0.94 -17.87 -21.08
N THR A 129 -1.11 -16.72 -21.75
CA THR A 129 -2.18 -16.51 -22.75
C THR A 129 -1.63 -16.46 -24.20
N ASN A 130 -0.32 -16.61 -24.41
CA ASN A 130 0.27 -16.75 -25.74
C ASN A 130 0.59 -18.24 -26.00
N PRO A 131 -0.26 -18.98 -26.75
CA PRO A 131 0.10 -20.27 -27.33
C PRO A 131 1.08 -20.12 -28.50
#